data_AF-A0A212CIZ1-F1
#
_entry.id   AF-A0A212CIZ1-F1
#
_cell.length_a   1.000
_cell.length_b   1.000
_cell.length_c   1.000
_cell.angle_alpha   90.00
_cell.angle_beta   90.00
_cell.angle_gamma   90.00
#
_symmetry.space_group_name_H-M   'P 1'
#
loop_
_entity.id
_entity.type
_entity.pdbx_description
1 polymer ?
#
loop_
_entity_poly.entity_id
_entity_poly.type
_entity_poly.pdbx_seq_one_letter_code
_entity_poly.pdbx_strand_id
1 'polypeptide(L)'
;MGKKSFGFLILGVLLAGYIYEPLPDNVEEPWKIMLLNTFIKTSSYLAQFAEILGLNHFMKSMTFFSSFQGFPPTSDENITVRDTTFNDIPVRVYVPQRKIKSLRRGLFYIHGGGWSLGSNDYYTYDLLSRWTADRLDAVVISTKLAPKYHFPVQFEDVYTALKWFLDPQILESYGVDPGRIGVSGDSAGGNLAAAVAQQ
;
A
#
# COMPACT_ATOMS: atom_id res chain seq x y z
N MET A 1 28.18 14.25 35.64
CA MET A 1 27.57 13.87 34.34
C MET A 1 28.64 14.01 33.26
N GLY A 2 29.02 12.91 32.59
CA GLY A 2 30.18 12.88 31.68
C GLY A 2 29.91 13.45 30.29
N LYS A 3 30.96 13.80 29.54
CA LYS A 3 30.90 14.32 28.15
C LYS A 3 30.02 13.49 27.21
N LYS A 4 29.97 12.17 27.42
CA LYS A 4 29.09 11.23 26.68
C LYS A 4 27.60 11.51 26.93
N SER A 5 27.20 11.77 28.18
CA SER A 5 25.82 12.10 28.55
C SER A 5 25.36 13.42 27.91
N PHE A 6 26.25 14.40 27.78
CA PHE A 6 25.96 15.65 27.10
C PHE A 6 25.76 15.46 25.58
N GLY A 7 26.57 14.60 24.94
CA GLY A 7 26.40 14.24 23.54
C GLY A 7 25.06 13.57 23.23
N PHE A 8 24.61 12.64 24.08
CA PHE A 8 23.30 12.00 23.93
C PHE A 8 22.15 13.00 24.06
N LEU A 9 22.27 13.99 24.95
CA LEU A 9 21.26 15.01 25.14
C LEU A 9 21.15 15.92 23.90
N ILE A 10 22.27 16.35 23.32
CA ILE A 10 22.28 17.14 22.07
C ILE A 10 21.64 16.35 20.94
N LEU A 11 22.05 15.08 20.75
CA LEU A 11 21.48 14.23 19.71
C LEU A 11 19.96 14.06 19.88
N GLY A 12 19.50 13.85 21.11
CA GLY A 12 18.07 13.75 21.43
C GLY A 12 17.29 15.02 21.07
N VAL A 13 17.83 16.20 21.40
CA VAL A 13 17.19 17.49 21.07
C VAL A 13 17.12 17.71 19.56
N LEU A 14 18.19 17.40 18.83
CA LEU A 14 18.21 17.52 17.37
C LEU A 14 17.24 16.54 16.69
N LEU A 15 17.18 15.30 17.16
CA LEU A 15 16.22 14.31 16.67
C LEU A 15 14.78 14.73 16.95
N ALA A 16 14.50 15.20 18.18
CA ALA A 16 13.18 15.71 18.53
C ALA A 16 12.80 16.92 17.65
N GLY A 17 13.71 17.87 17.44
CA GLY A 17 13.49 19.02 16.56
C GLY A 17 13.33 18.65 15.08
N TYR A 18 13.93 17.55 14.63
CA TYR A 18 13.77 17.06 13.25
C TYR A 18 12.43 16.34 13.03
N ILE A 19 11.94 15.62 14.04
CA ILE A 19 10.66 14.91 14.01
C ILE A 19 9.48 15.87 14.22
N TYR A 20 9.66 16.87 15.08
CA TYR A 20 8.60 17.76 15.48
C TYR A 20 8.13 18.65 14.32
N GLU A 21 6.84 18.56 14.02
CA GLU A 21 6.15 19.44 13.09
C GLU A 21 4.80 19.82 13.72
N PRO A 22 4.50 21.13 13.86
CA PRO A 22 3.24 21.55 14.47
C PRO A 22 2.08 21.14 13.58
N LEU A 23 1.18 20.31 14.13
CA LEU A 23 -0.04 19.85 13.47
C LEU A 23 -1.27 20.48 14.14
N PRO A 24 -2.39 20.63 13.41
CA PRO A 24 -3.66 21.08 13.99
C PRO A 24 -4.10 20.22 15.18
N ASP A 25 -4.72 20.85 16.18
CA ASP A 25 -5.15 20.19 17.43
C ASP A 25 -6.22 19.10 17.22
N ASN A 26 -6.90 19.08 16.08
CA ASN A 26 -7.93 18.10 15.76
C ASN A 26 -7.36 16.77 15.19
N VAL A 27 -6.04 16.63 15.09
CA VAL A 27 -5.41 15.36 14.71
C VAL A 27 -5.34 14.45 15.94
N GLU A 28 -6.03 13.32 15.91
CA GLU A 28 -6.09 12.38 17.06
C GLU A 28 -4.72 11.79 17.41
N GLU A 29 -3.90 11.47 16.39
CA GLU A 29 -2.61 10.80 16.57
C GLU A 29 -1.46 11.57 15.87
N PRO A 30 -1.13 12.79 16.33
CA PRO A 30 -0.20 13.69 15.63
C PRO A 30 1.21 13.10 15.54
N TRP A 31 1.63 12.33 16.53
CA TRP A 31 2.94 11.69 16.55
C TRP A 31 3.11 10.63 15.43
N LYS A 32 2.04 9.94 15.02
CA LYS A 32 2.11 8.99 13.90
C LYS A 32 2.34 9.73 12.58
N ILE A 33 1.65 10.85 12.40
CA ILE A 33 1.80 11.71 11.22
C ILE A 33 3.21 12.31 11.17
N MET A 34 3.72 12.80 12.30
CA MET A 34 5.10 13.32 12.39
C MET A 34 6.14 12.24 12.06
N LEU A 35 6.00 11.03 12.58
CA LEU A 35 6.92 9.92 12.26
C LEU A 35 6.84 9.51 10.78
N LEU A 36 5.63 9.44 10.21
CA LEU A 36 5.43 9.16 8.79
C LEU A 36 6.08 10.24 7.91
N ASN A 37 5.86 11.52 8.23
CA ASN A 37 6.47 12.62 7.49
C ASN A 37 8.00 12.60 7.60
N THR A 38 8.52 12.34 8.81
CA THR A 38 9.96 12.21 9.05
C THR A 38 10.56 11.11 8.18
N PHE A 39 9.89 9.95 8.07
CA PHE A 39 10.34 8.85 7.21
C PHE A 39 10.38 9.24 5.73
N ILE A 40 9.32 9.87 5.22
CA ILE A 40 9.22 10.31 3.82
C ILE A 40 10.31 11.37 3.51
N LYS A 41 10.45 12.37 4.39
CA LYS A 41 11.42 13.45 4.27
C LYS A 41 12.86 12.93 4.28
N THR A 42 13.19 12.05 5.22
CA THR A 42 14.52 11.44 5.34
C THR A 42 14.86 10.61 4.11
N SER A 43 13.92 9.77 3.65
CA SER A 43 14.12 8.96 2.43
C SER A 43 14.34 9.83 1.20
N SER A 44 13.58 10.92 1.08
CA SER A 44 13.70 11.88 -0.02
C SER A 44 15.04 12.60 -0.02
N TYR A 45 15.51 13.06 1.14
CA TYR A 45 16.83 13.71 1.26
C TYR A 45 17.98 12.75 0.97
N LEU A 46 17.89 11.50 1.43
CA LEU A 46 18.88 10.46 1.11
C LEU A 46 18.91 10.17 -0.40
N ALA A 47 17.74 10.05 -1.03
CA ALA A 47 17.64 9.84 -2.48
C ALA A 47 18.22 11.01 -3.28
N GLN A 48 17.90 12.25 -2.87
CA GLN A 48 18.43 13.47 -3.49
C GLN A 48 19.94 13.60 -3.29
N PHE A 49 20.45 13.29 -2.09
CA PHE A 49 21.87 13.30 -1.81
C PHE A 49 22.64 12.29 -2.68
N ALA A 50 22.11 11.06 -2.83
CA ALA A 50 22.68 10.06 -3.71
C ALA A 50 22.71 10.50 -5.18
N GLU A 51 21.68 11.22 -5.63
CA GLU A 51 21.61 11.77 -6.99
C GLU A 51 22.60 12.91 -7.22
N ILE A 52 22.74 13.83 -6.27
CA ILE A 52 23.72 14.93 -6.33
C ILE A 52 25.15 14.38 -6.41
N LEU A 53 25.43 13.27 -5.72
CA LEU A 53 26.73 12.59 -5.79
C LEU A 53 26.92 11.75 -7.09
N GLY A 54 25.91 11.66 -7.95
CA GLY A 54 25.93 10.84 -9.16
C GLY A 54 25.90 9.33 -8.91
N LEU A 55 25.54 8.89 -7.70
CA LEU A 55 25.54 7.48 -7.31
C LEU A 55 24.34 6.71 -7.84
N ASN A 56 23.16 7.34 -7.88
CA ASN A 56 21.93 6.74 -8.38
C ASN A 56 20.87 7.80 -8.73
N HIS A 57 19.92 7.47 -9.59
CA HIS A 57 18.79 8.35 -9.91
C HIS A 57 17.77 8.38 -8.76
N PHE A 58 17.16 9.53 -8.48
CA PHE A 58 16.21 9.71 -7.36
C PHE A 58 15.16 8.61 -7.27
N MET A 59 14.46 8.34 -8.38
CA MET A 59 13.39 7.32 -8.42
C MET A 59 13.91 5.91 -8.14
N LYS A 60 15.12 5.57 -8.60
CA LYS A 60 15.72 4.25 -8.33
C LYS A 60 16.07 4.12 -6.85
N SER A 61 16.57 5.19 -6.22
CA SER A 61 16.83 5.24 -4.78
C SER A 61 15.54 5.11 -3.98
N MET A 62 14.48 5.83 -4.38
CA MET A 62 13.16 5.73 -3.74
C MET A 62 12.56 4.32 -3.82
N THR A 63 12.62 3.67 -4.99
CA THR A 63 12.19 2.27 -5.14
C THR A 63 13.03 1.33 -4.29
N PHE A 64 14.34 1.54 -4.20
CA PHE A 64 15.23 0.75 -3.36
C PHE A 64 14.89 0.87 -1.88
N PHE A 65 14.71 2.08 -1.34
CA PHE A 65 14.29 2.25 0.06
C PHE A 65 12.91 1.65 0.34
N SER A 66 12.02 1.69 -0.65
CA SER A 66 10.68 1.14 -0.50
C SER A 66 10.64 -0.39 -0.57
N SER A 67 11.65 -1.05 -1.16
CA SER A 67 11.69 -2.52 -1.24
C SER A 67 11.86 -3.19 0.14
N PHE A 68 12.43 -2.50 1.12
CA PHE A 68 12.53 -2.97 2.50
C PHE A 68 11.18 -3.07 3.22
N GLN A 69 10.11 -2.53 2.64
CA GLN A 69 8.75 -2.61 3.18
C GLN A 69 8.01 -3.88 2.74
N GLY A 70 8.62 -4.70 1.87
CA GLY A 70 8.02 -5.92 1.35
C GLY A 70 7.69 -6.92 2.46
N PHE A 71 6.47 -7.41 2.43
CA PHE A 71 5.91 -8.34 3.40
C PHE A 71 5.39 -9.58 2.64
N PRO A 72 5.81 -10.80 3.02
CA PRO A 72 5.37 -12.01 2.33
C PRO A 72 3.86 -12.25 2.52
N PRO A 73 3.21 -13.00 1.61
CA PRO A 73 1.81 -13.37 1.78
C PRO A 73 1.67 -14.40 2.90
N THR A 74 1.56 -13.93 4.14
CA THR A 74 1.44 -14.81 5.33
C THR A 74 -0.03 -14.95 5.73
N SER A 75 -0.56 -16.17 5.74
CA SER A 75 -1.92 -16.39 6.26
C SER A 75 -1.92 -16.44 7.79
N ASP A 76 -3.04 -16.06 8.39
CA ASP A 76 -3.30 -16.16 9.84
C ASP A 76 -4.64 -16.87 10.09
N GLU A 77 -5.07 -16.92 11.35
CA GLU A 77 -6.32 -17.56 11.79
C GLU A 77 -7.60 -16.87 11.29
N ASN A 78 -7.50 -15.60 10.87
CA ASN A 78 -8.63 -14.80 10.43
C ASN A 78 -8.65 -14.67 8.91
N ILE A 79 -7.48 -14.50 8.28
CA ILE A 79 -7.34 -14.18 6.86
C ILE A 79 -6.33 -15.12 6.17
N THR A 80 -6.79 -15.76 5.09
CA THR A 80 -5.92 -16.40 4.11
C THR A 80 -5.39 -15.36 3.14
N VAL A 81 -4.07 -15.30 2.98
CA VAL A 81 -3.39 -14.38 2.06
C VAL A 81 -2.59 -15.17 1.04
N ARG A 82 -2.77 -14.85 -0.24
CA ARG A 82 -2.03 -15.50 -1.34
C ARG A 82 -1.71 -14.54 -2.47
N ASP A 83 -0.54 -14.72 -3.04
CA ASP A 83 -0.16 -14.09 -4.30
C ASP A 83 -0.61 -14.96 -5.47
N THR A 84 -1.15 -14.35 -6.51
CA THR A 84 -1.62 -15.00 -7.74
C THR A 84 -1.63 -14.01 -8.90
N THR A 85 -2.15 -14.41 -10.05
CA THR A 85 -2.32 -13.54 -11.22
C THR A 85 -3.77 -13.55 -11.68
N PHE A 86 -4.29 -12.37 -12.03
CA PHE A 86 -5.59 -12.18 -12.68
C PHE A 86 -5.32 -11.71 -14.10
N ASN A 87 -5.49 -12.63 -15.07
CA ASN A 87 -5.09 -12.43 -16.46
C ASN A 87 -3.64 -11.91 -16.59
N ASP A 88 -2.68 -12.66 -16.03
CA ASP A 88 -1.24 -12.34 -15.95
C ASP A 88 -0.85 -11.10 -15.13
N ILE A 89 -1.82 -10.35 -14.59
CA ILE A 89 -1.55 -9.22 -13.70
C ILE A 89 -1.36 -9.72 -12.27
N PRO A 90 -0.20 -9.47 -11.63
CA PRO A 90 0.02 -9.93 -10.26
C PRO A 90 -0.92 -9.24 -9.27
N VAL A 91 -1.59 -10.04 -8.46
CA VAL A 91 -2.49 -9.59 -7.40
C VAL A 91 -2.23 -10.36 -6.11
N ARG A 92 -2.55 -9.73 -4.99
CA ARG A 92 -2.59 -10.38 -3.68
C ARG A 92 -4.04 -10.46 -3.22
N VAL A 93 -4.46 -11.64 -2.82
CA VAL A 93 -5.84 -11.93 -2.46
C VAL A 93 -5.94 -12.24 -0.97
N TYR A 94 -6.87 -11.55 -0.31
CA TYR A 94 -7.17 -11.69 1.12
C TYR A 94 -8.57 -12.26 1.27
N VAL A 95 -8.68 -13.44 1.87
CA VAL A 95 -9.95 -14.16 2.05
C VAL A 95 -10.19 -14.42 3.53
N PRO A 96 -11.30 -13.91 4.10
CA PRO A 96 -11.68 -14.24 5.47
C PRO A 96 -11.92 -15.74 5.66
N GLN A 97 -11.44 -16.29 6.78
CA GLN A 97 -11.59 -17.70 7.15
C GLN A 97 -12.88 -17.99 7.94
N ARG A 98 -13.63 -16.95 8.32
CA ARG A 98 -14.92 -17.09 9.00
C ARG A 98 -15.89 -17.91 8.15
N LYS A 99 -16.69 -18.78 8.77
CA LYS A 99 -17.69 -19.61 8.07
C LYS A 99 -18.59 -18.75 7.18
N ILE A 100 -18.63 -19.07 5.90
CA ILE A 100 -19.50 -18.43 4.91
C ILE A 100 -20.95 -18.68 5.32
N LYS A 101 -21.65 -17.62 5.72
CA LYS A 101 -23.11 -17.65 6.00
C LYS A 101 -23.93 -17.21 4.78
N SER A 102 -23.32 -16.39 3.92
CA SER A 102 -23.87 -15.84 2.68
C SER A 102 -22.70 -15.48 1.76
N LEU A 103 -22.98 -15.17 0.49
CA LEU A 103 -21.98 -14.55 -0.38
C LEU A 103 -21.39 -13.29 0.29
N ARG A 104 -20.07 -13.11 0.13
CA ARG A 104 -19.28 -12.04 0.74
C ARG A 104 -19.24 -10.80 -0.14
N ARG A 105 -18.82 -9.68 0.44
CA ARG A 105 -18.49 -8.48 -0.32
C ARG A 105 -17.18 -8.69 -1.09
N GLY A 106 -17.03 -8.05 -2.23
CA GLY A 106 -15.77 -7.95 -2.95
C GLY A 106 -15.20 -6.54 -2.83
N LEU A 107 -13.88 -6.41 -2.66
CA LEU A 107 -13.20 -5.13 -2.76
C LEU A 107 -11.95 -5.26 -3.62
N PHE A 108 -11.88 -4.45 -4.66
CA PHE A 108 -10.69 -4.31 -5.48
C PHE A 108 -9.91 -3.06 -5.04
N TYR A 109 -8.74 -3.25 -4.44
CA TYR A 109 -7.89 -2.20 -3.89
C TYR A 109 -6.68 -1.91 -4.78
N ILE A 110 -6.44 -0.63 -5.05
CA ILE A 110 -5.35 -0.15 -5.89
C ILE A 110 -4.46 0.77 -5.05
N HIS A 111 -3.20 0.38 -4.86
CA HIS A 111 -2.27 1.14 -4.02
C HIS A 111 -1.81 2.45 -4.70
N GLY A 112 -1.45 3.43 -3.88
CA GLY A 112 -0.79 4.67 -4.29
C GLY A 112 0.69 4.51 -4.63
N GLY A 113 1.36 5.63 -4.87
CA GLY A 113 2.79 5.67 -5.22
C GLY A 113 3.11 6.37 -6.55
N GLY A 114 2.27 7.31 -6.98
CA GLY A 114 2.55 8.15 -8.16
C GLY A 114 2.74 7.36 -9.46
N TRP A 115 2.08 6.20 -9.58
CA TRP A 115 2.20 5.26 -10.70
C TRP A 115 3.61 4.69 -10.94
N SER A 116 4.55 4.87 -10.00
CA SER A 116 5.97 4.50 -10.16
C SER A 116 6.61 3.90 -8.90
N LEU A 117 5.99 4.11 -7.75
CA LEU A 117 6.38 3.58 -6.44
C LEU A 117 5.22 2.76 -5.89
N GLY A 118 5.47 2.06 -4.78
CA GLY A 118 4.43 1.23 -4.17
C GLY A 118 4.47 -0.20 -4.68
N SER A 119 3.93 -1.09 -3.87
CA SER A 119 3.62 -2.47 -4.22
C SER A 119 2.57 -2.96 -3.23
N ASN A 120 1.69 -3.87 -3.66
CA ASN A 120 0.69 -4.47 -2.78
C ASN A 120 1.29 -5.26 -1.60
N ASP A 121 2.56 -5.65 -1.71
CA ASP A 121 3.30 -6.35 -0.68
C ASP A 121 3.90 -5.42 0.38
N TYR A 122 3.72 -4.10 0.31
CA TYR A 122 4.18 -3.24 1.41
C TYR A 122 3.38 -3.53 2.67
N TYR A 123 4.07 -3.64 3.81
CA TYR A 123 3.47 -3.96 5.10
C TYR A 123 2.22 -3.12 5.42
N THR A 124 2.23 -1.82 5.10
CA THR A 124 1.10 -0.92 5.33
C THR A 124 -0.13 -1.27 4.48
N TYR A 125 0.06 -1.60 3.20
CA TYR A 125 -1.03 -2.04 2.32
C TYR A 125 -1.51 -3.45 2.65
N ASP A 126 -0.61 -4.33 3.11
CA ASP A 126 -0.96 -5.66 3.60
C ASP A 126 -1.86 -5.57 4.85
N LEU A 127 -1.45 -4.76 5.83
CA LEU A 127 -2.25 -4.48 7.02
C LEU A 127 -3.61 -3.88 6.67
N LEU A 128 -3.65 -2.86 5.80
CA LEU A 128 -4.90 -2.22 5.38
C LEU A 128 -5.84 -3.23 4.73
N SER A 129 -5.33 -4.07 3.83
CA SER A 129 -6.10 -5.08 3.12
C SER A 129 -6.64 -6.15 4.06
N ARG A 130 -5.83 -6.63 5.02
CA ARG A 130 -6.27 -7.56 6.07
C ARG A 130 -7.36 -6.98 6.94
N TRP A 131 -7.16 -5.78 7.47
CA TRP A 131 -8.16 -5.12 8.32
C TRP A 131 -9.47 -4.90 7.58
N THR A 132 -9.39 -4.55 6.30
CA THR A 132 -10.57 -4.38 5.46
C THR A 132 -11.29 -5.71 5.23
N ALA A 133 -10.56 -6.76 4.89
CA ALA A 133 -11.10 -8.11 4.71
C ALA A 133 -11.80 -8.62 5.99
N ASP A 134 -11.16 -8.47 7.14
CA ASP A 134 -11.66 -8.98 8.43
C ASP A 134 -12.87 -8.18 8.95
N ARG A 135 -12.81 -6.84 8.89
CA ARG A 135 -13.88 -5.97 9.40
C ARG A 135 -15.13 -6.00 8.53
N LEU A 136 -14.97 -6.12 7.21
CA LEU A 136 -16.09 -6.10 6.27
C LEU A 136 -16.60 -7.49 5.89
N ASP A 137 -15.92 -8.56 6.33
CA ASP A 137 -16.11 -9.92 5.82
C ASP A 137 -16.11 -9.91 4.28
N ALA A 138 -15.03 -9.36 3.72
CA ALA A 138 -14.87 -9.10 2.30
C ALA A 138 -13.66 -9.83 1.74
N VAL A 139 -13.79 -10.31 0.50
CA VAL A 139 -12.63 -10.74 -0.29
C VAL A 139 -11.97 -9.50 -0.86
N VAL A 140 -10.71 -9.25 -0.51
CA VAL A 140 -9.95 -8.09 -0.99
C VAL A 140 -8.93 -8.55 -2.02
N ILE A 141 -8.93 -7.91 -3.19
CA ILE A 141 -7.95 -8.10 -4.25
C ILE A 141 -7.08 -6.84 -4.30
N SER A 142 -5.79 -6.97 -4.03
CA SER A 142 -4.84 -5.86 -4.04
C SER A 142 -3.90 -5.98 -5.25
N THR A 143 -3.97 -5.05 -6.18
CA THR A 143 -3.16 -5.08 -7.42
C THR A 143 -1.72 -4.69 -7.18
N LYS A 144 -0.77 -5.34 -7.84
CA LYS A 144 0.62 -4.89 -7.89
C LYS A 144 0.84 -4.05 -9.14
N LEU A 145 1.07 -2.75 -8.98
CA LEU A 145 1.40 -1.90 -10.13
C LEU A 145 2.87 -2.07 -10.51
N ALA A 146 3.15 -2.35 -11.79
CA ALA A 146 4.51 -2.47 -12.28
C ALA A 146 5.18 -1.09 -12.40
N PRO A 147 6.32 -0.84 -11.72
CA PRO A 147 6.86 0.52 -11.54
C PRO A 147 7.59 1.10 -12.76
N LYS A 148 7.71 0.36 -13.87
CA LYS A 148 8.62 0.70 -14.98
C LYS A 148 7.93 1.20 -16.24
N TYR A 149 6.61 1.18 -16.28
CA TYR A 149 5.87 1.48 -17.51
C TYR A 149 5.27 2.87 -17.46
N HIS A 150 5.10 3.48 -18.62
CA HIS A 150 4.38 4.75 -18.73
C HIS A 150 2.89 4.48 -18.92
N PHE A 151 2.06 5.47 -18.61
CA PHE A 151 0.65 5.47 -18.96
C PHE A 151 0.47 5.10 -20.46
N PRO A 152 -0.50 4.24 -20.83
CA PRO A 152 -1.65 3.77 -20.03
C PRO A 152 -1.45 2.43 -19.30
N VAL A 153 -0.24 1.86 -19.25
CA VAL A 153 -0.06 0.47 -18.80
C VAL A 153 -0.65 0.17 -17.42
N GLN A 154 -0.44 1.04 -16.43
CA GLN A 154 -1.00 0.86 -15.08
C GLN A 154 -2.53 0.84 -15.08
N PHE A 155 -3.16 1.65 -15.94
CA PHE A 155 -4.61 1.67 -16.07
C PHE A 155 -5.10 0.37 -16.73
N GLU A 156 -4.46 -0.05 -17.81
CA GLU A 156 -4.81 -1.30 -18.51
C GLU A 156 -4.63 -2.53 -17.62
N ASP A 157 -3.55 -2.59 -16.83
CA ASP A 157 -3.31 -3.67 -15.87
C ASP A 157 -4.42 -3.73 -14.81
N VAL A 158 -4.77 -2.59 -14.21
CA VAL A 158 -5.85 -2.51 -13.22
C VAL A 158 -7.19 -2.88 -13.84
N TYR A 159 -7.51 -2.33 -15.01
CA TYR A 159 -8.76 -2.60 -15.71
C TYR A 159 -8.87 -4.08 -16.08
N THR A 160 -7.79 -4.67 -16.61
CA THR A 160 -7.71 -6.09 -16.97
C THR A 160 -7.90 -6.99 -15.75
N ALA A 161 -7.20 -6.72 -14.65
CA ALA A 161 -7.31 -7.48 -13.41
C ALA A 161 -8.70 -7.33 -12.77
N LEU A 162 -9.30 -6.14 -12.83
CA LEU A 162 -10.65 -5.90 -12.32
C LEU A 162 -11.69 -6.67 -13.16
N LYS A 163 -11.62 -6.62 -14.49
CA LYS A 163 -12.53 -7.40 -15.35
C LYS A 163 -12.41 -8.89 -15.09
N TRP A 164 -11.20 -9.40 -14.90
CA TRP A 164 -10.98 -10.79 -14.53
C TRP A 164 -11.64 -11.12 -13.19
N PHE A 165 -11.49 -10.25 -12.19
CA PHE A 165 -12.15 -10.43 -10.90
C PHE A 165 -13.69 -10.43 -11.00
N LEU A 166 -14.24 -9.60 -11.87
CA LEU A 166 -15.68 -9.46 -12.10
C LEU A 166 -16.30 -10.61 -12.93
N ASP A 167 -15.50 -11.52 -13.47
CA ASP A 167 -16.01 -12.70 -14.16
C ASP A 167 -16.87 -13.55 -13.20
N PRO A 168 -18.09 -13.98 -13.61
CA PRO A 168 -18.99 -14.73 -12.73
C PRO A 168 -18.37 -15.98 -12.10
N GLN A 169 -17.51 -16.70 -12.83
CA GLN A 169 -16.86 -17.92 -12.32
C GLN A 169 -15.81 -17.57 -11.27
N ILE A 170 -15.12 -16.45 -11.46
CA ILE A 170 -14.14 -15.96 -10.49
C ILE A 170 -14.86 -15.51 -9.22
N LEU A 171 -15.93 -14.73 -9.33
CA LEU A 171 -16.75 -14.31 -8.18
C LEU A 171 -17.29 -15.52 -7.40
N GLU A 172 -17.82 -16.52 -8.10
CA GLU A 172 -18.31 -17.76 -7.49
C GLU A 172 -17.19 -18.51 -6.74
N SER A 173 -16.00 -18.62 -7.34
CA SER A 173 -14.85 -19.31 -6.74
C SER A 173 -14.39 -18.67 -5.41
N TYR A 174 -14.60 -17.37 -5.25
CA TYR A 174 -14.32 -16.64 -4.02
C TYR A 174 -15.53 -16.49 -3.09
N GLY A 175 -16.72 -16.95 -3.52
CA GLY A 175 -17.98 -16.76 -2.82
C GLY A 175 -18.36 -15.29 -2.68
N VAL A 176 -18.06 -14.46 -3.68
CA VAL A 176 -18.35 -13.02 -3.71
C VAL A 176 -19.72 -12.77 -4.35
N ASP A 177 -20.49 -11.87 -3.76
CA ASP A 177 -21.78 -11.41 -4.26
C ASP A 177 -21.55 -10.38 -5.40
N PRO A 178 -22.00 -10.66 -6.64
CA PRO A 178 -21.84 -9.73 -7.76
C PRO A 178 -22.53 -8.37 -7.54
N GLY A 179 -23.55 -8.32 -6.68
CA GLY A 179 -24.24 -7.08 -6.32
C GLY A 179 -23.53 -6.25 -5.24
N ARG A 180 -22.38 -6.70 -4.72
CA ARG A 180 -21.70 -6.09 -3.56
C ARG A 180 -20.19 -5.98 -3.74
N ILE A 181 -19.79 -5.36 -4.84
CA ILE A 181 -18.38 -5.15 -5.20
C ILE A 181 -18.05 -3.66 -5.13
N GLY A 182 -16.94 -3.33 -4.48
CA GLY A 182 -16.38 -1.98 -4.46
C GLY A 182 -15.01 -1.93 -5.15
N VAL A 183 -14.64 -0.74 -5.63
CA VAL A 183 -13.29 -0.42 -6.07
C VAL A 183 -12.78 0.74 -5.21
N SER A 184 -11.54 0.65 -4.74
CA SER A 184 -10.94 1.65 -3.85
C SER A 184 -9.45 1.82 -4.16
N GLY A 185 -8.89 2.95 -3.76
CA GLY A 185 -7.45 3.17 -3.80
C GLY A 185 -7.05 4.46 -3.12
N ASP A 186 -5.76 4.61 -2.82
CA ASP A 186 -5.19 5.79 -2.21
C ASP A 186 -4.32 6.57 -3.21
N SER A 187 -4.30 7.91 -3.11
CA SER A 187 -3.43 8.76 -3.94
C SER A 187 -3.57 8.44 -5.45
N ALA A 188 -2.48 8.10 -6.13
CA ALA A 188 -2.45 7.67 -7.53
C ALA A 188 -3.31 6.41 -7.81
N GLY A 189 -3.46 5.51 -6.84
CA GLY A 189 -4.36 4.36 -6.92
C GLY A 189 -5.83 4.77 -6.80
N GLY A 190 -6.12 5.83 -6.04
CA GLY A 190 -7.46 6.44 -6.00
C GLY A 190 -7.86 7.08 -7.33
N ASN A 191 -6.90 7.69 -8.03
CA ASN A 191 -7.12 8.15 -9.41
C ASN A 191 -7.45 6.98 -10.35
N LEU A 192 -6.71 5.88 -10.29
CA LEU A 192 -6.98 4.68 -11.10
C LEU A 192 -8.33 4.05 -10.74
N ALA A 193 -8.67 3.95 -9.45
CA ALA A 193 -9.96 3.47 -8.96
C ALA A 193 -11.12 4.28 -9.54
N ALA A 194 -11.01 5.61 -9.50
CA ALA A 194 -12.00 6.51 -10.07
C ALA A 194 -12.10 6.34 -11.60
N ALA A 195 -10.97 6.14 -12.29
CA ALA A 195 -10.96 5.99 -13.74
C ALA A 195 -11.60 4.67 -14.22
N VAL A 196 -11.27 3.53 -13.59
CA VAL A 196 -11.83 2.23 -13.99
C VAL A 196 -13.30 2.08 -13.62
N ALA A 197 -13.77 2.79 -12.59
CA ALA A 197 -15.19 2.81 -12.22
C ALA A 197 -16.09 3.53 -13.27
N GLN A 198 -15.50 4.22 -14.25
CA GLN A 198 -16.21 4.87 -15.36
C GLN A 198 -16.30 4.00 -16.62
N GLN A 199 -15.69 2.81 -16.64
CA GLN A 199 -15.71 1.87 -17.76
C GLN A 199 -16.86 0.87 -17.64
#